data_AF-Q8SV08-F1
#
_entry.id   AF-Q8SV08-F1
#
_cell.length_a   1.000
_cell.length_b   1.000
_cell.length_c   1.000
_cell.angle_alpha   90.00
_cell.angle_beta   90.00
_cell.angle_gamma   90.00
#
_symmetry.space_group_name_H-M   'P 1'
#
loop_
_entity.id
_entity.type
_entity.pdbx_description
1 polymer ?
#
loop_
_entity_poly.entity_id
_entity_poly.type
_entity_poly.pdbx_seq_one_letter_code
_entity_poly.pdbx_strand_id
1 'polypeptide(L)'
;MEKEIDDLFLKARGEKVDQDKINNLARCMSEIPKIHPNLSQVRTKCKEIGLSLELYTIKLESLAKEMKGIEEENTKLENEIRYQTSIYEHLKELLISVEIKEDHFIALESESFDSIDGLCKIEKALEVLDNFSVDEYDIRIVREKKERINDALREFYRRFITYMGSFMVRSESTGELKVHKGLYGVIKRFKKIFQHSKRYRDYYVVMCSIYMARSKKLYEREFGFHLSTVLRILKEGVTQEKVDKIFETLFESYRSIIRCEARFLKNMEIEGTCKEIFRNTGLLIVEFVEDVYDAADIETLDGLGKSWKDVGDDEEAYGLFQKELRSAYERLESEYLNKKMGKGENGVWRLEEILSRSSNPELKRRAVVMGVQRVMENTGKRDLREIIRRWRLLDHAGRVCGEKVEELEDAEKRTESEFEKSCIDAILGDGRAVENVGKVLSLIDGEEGFRAKVIRKIREMVSNDVEEGDAEKIDKILRDAE
;
A
#
# COMPACT_ATOMS: atom_id res chain seq x y z
N MET A 1 7.48 -33.30 -121.75
CA MET A 1 8.48 -32.63 -122.62
C MET A 1 9.55 -33.57 -123.15
N GLU A 2 10.54 -34.09 -122.41
CA GLU A 2 11.52 -35.05 -122.98
C GLU A 2 10.84 -36.30 -123.57
N LYS A 3 9.92 -36.94 -122.85
CA LYS A 3 9.16 -38.12 -123.34
C LYS A 3 8.27 -37.87 -124.56
N GLU A 4 7.77 -36.66 -124.75
CA GLU A 4 6.91 -36.31 -125.90
C GLU A 4 7.74 -35.91 -127.14
N ILE A 5 8.97 -35.44 -126.93
CA ILE A 5 9.94 -35.16 -128.00
C ILE A 5 10.50 -36.49 -128.55
N ASP A 6 10.77 -37.46 -127.67
CA ASP A 6 11.25 -38.79 -128.09
C ASP A 6 10.20 -39.56 -128.92
N ASP A 7 8.91 -39.48 -128.57
CA ASP A 7 7.83 -40.13 -129.32
C ASP A 7 7.56 -39.45 -130.69
N LEU A 8 7.99 -38.21 -130.91
CA LEU A 8 7.80 -37.43 -132.15
C LEU A 8 8.90 -37.66 -133.21
N PHE A 9 10.09 -38.12 -132.80
CA PHE A 9 11.23 -38.28 -133.71
C PHE A 9 11.76 -39.73 -133.83
N LEU A 10 11.37 -40.66 -132.95
CA LEU A 10 11.94 -42.02 -132.92
C LEU A 10 10.96 -43.18 -133.20
N LYS A 11 9.68 -42.93 -133.51
CA LYS A 11 8.75 -43.99 -133.98
C LYS A 11 7.95 -43.59 -135.22
N ALA A 12 7.90 -44.55 -136.16
CA ALA A 12 7.15 -44.60 -137.42
C ALA A 12 7.77 -43.88 -138.63
N ARG A 13 8.61 -44.64 -139.36
CA ARG A 13 8.63 -44.59 -140.82
C ARG A 13 7.18 -44.72 -141.33
N GLY A 14 6.66 -43.70 -142.01
CA GLY A 14 5.62 -43.92 -143.02
C GLY A 14 4.17 -43.62 -142.70
N GLU A 15 3.82 -42.93 -141.60
CA GLU A 15 2.51 -42.29 -141.47
C GLU A 15 2.67 -40.80 -141.15
N LYS A 16 1.74 -40.00 -141.70
CA LYS A 16 1.74 -38.54 -141.64
C LYS A 16 1.96 -38.06 -140.21
N VAL A 17 3.06 -37.33 -140.04
CA VAL A 17 3.32 -36.51 -138.86
C VAL A 17 2.05 -35.78 -138.48
N ASP A 18 1.56 -36.02 -137.27
CA ASP A 18 0.33 -35.42 -136.75
C ASP A 18 0.55 -33.90 -136.65
N GLN A 19 0.12 -33.20 -137.71
CA GLN A 19 0.43 -31.80 -137.93
C GLN A 19 -0.09 -30.95 -136.76
N ASP A 20 -1.15 -31.40 -136.07
CA ASP A 20 -1.70 -30.72 -134.89
C ASP A 20 -0.80 -30.85 -133.65
N LYS A 21 -0.07 -31.96 -133.49
CA LYS A 21 0.93 -32.09 -132.41
C LYS A 21 2.18 -31.27 -132.71
N ILE A 22 2.64 -31.24 -133.96
CA ILE A 22 3.73 -30.32 -134.38
C ILE A 22 3.29 -28.86 -134.24
N ASN A 23 2.07 -28.51 -134.65
CA ASN A 23 1.56 -27.16 -134.54
C ASN A 23 1.36 -26.75 -133.07
N ASN A 24 0.90 -27.65 -132.19
CA ASN A 24 0.83 -27.38 -130.76
C ASN A 24 2.22 -27.27 -130.12
N LEU A 25 3.19 -28.10 -130.50
CA LEU A 25 4.57 -27.96 -130.01
C LEU A 25 5.24 -26.70 -130.55
N ALA A 26 4.99 -26.32 -131.80
CA ALA A 26 5.44 -25.06 -132.39
C ALA A 26 4.75 -23.86 -131.75
N ARG A 27 3.45 -23.96 -131.42
CA ARG A 27 2.71 -22.91 -130.70
C ARG A 27 3.24 -22.76 -129.29
N CYS A 28 3.41 -23.87 -128.55
CA CYS A 28 4.04 -23.88 -127.23
C CYS A 28 5.50 -23.38 -127.28
N MET A 29 6.32 -23.78 -128.25
CA MET A 29 7.67 -23.24 -128.44
C MET A 29 7.69 -21.79 -128.90
N SER A 30 6.61 -21.27 -129.48
CA SER A 30 6.48 -19.84 -129.81
C SER A 30 5.94 -19.00 -128.64
N GLU A 31 5.21 -19.63 -127.71
CA GLU A 31 4.66 -19.00 -126.51
C GLU A 31 5.62 -19.09 -125.32
N ILE A 32 6.45 -20.13 -125.20
CA ILE A 32 7.50 -20.26 -124.17
C ILE A 32 8.46 -19.06 -124.16
N PRO A 33 8.98 -18.56 -125.30
CA PRO A 33 9.80 -17.33 -125.35
C PRO A 33 9.04 -16.08 -124.94
N LYS A 34 7.70 -16.08 -125.00
CA LYS A 34 6.85 -14.98 -124.53
C LYS A 34 6.57 -15.06 -123.02
N ILE A 35 6.54 -16.28 -122.46
CA ILE A 35 6.26 -16.53 -121.04
C ILE A 35 7.55 -16.54 -120.19
N HIS A 36 8.66 -17.03 -120.73
CA HIS A 36 9.95 -17.12 -120.04
C HIS A 36 10.46 -15.76 -119.51
N PRO A 37 10.36 -14.64 -120.25
CA PRO A 37 10.73 -13.32 -119.73
C PRO A 37 9.86 -12.92 -118.54
N ASN A 38 8.56 -13.19 -118.59
CA ASN A 38 7.63 -12.91 -117.50
C ASN A 38 7.92 -13.79 -116.27
N LEU A 39 8.19 -15.08 -116.45
CA LEU A 39 8.61 -15.97 -115.35
C LEU A 39 9.96 -15.55 -114.77
N SER A 40 10.87 -15.04 -115.60
CA SER A 40 12.17 -14.51 -115.16
C SER A 40 11.98 -13.23 -114.35
N GLN A 41 11.12 -12.31 -114.81
CA GLN A 41 10.74 -11.10 -114.07
C GLN A 41 10.02 -11.43 -112.75
N VAL A 42 9.10 -12.40 -112.74
CA VAL A 42 8.45 -12.87 -111.52
C VAL A 42 9.48 -13.46 -110.56
N ARG A 43 10.42 -14.28 -111.06
CA ARG A 43 11.50 -14.84 -110.24
C ARG A 43 12.41 -13.76 -109.67
N THR A 44 12.74 -12.73 -110.44
CA THR A 44 13.54 -11.59 -109.98
C THR A 44 12.78 -10.79 -108.91
N LYS A 45 11.50 -10.48 -109.14
CA LYS A 45 10.64 -9.84 -108.14
C LYS A 45 10.50 -10.68 -106.86
N CYS A 46 10.34 -11.99 -106.98
CA CYS A 46 10.30 -12.89 -105.82
C CYS A 46 11.63 -12.89 -105.04
N LYS A 47 12.78 -12.79 -105.73
CA LYS A 47 14.09 -12.63 -105.08
C LYS A 47 14.23 -11.27 -104.39
N GLU A 48 13.79 -10.18 -105.02
CA GLU A 48 13.79 -8.85 -104.43
C GLU A 48 12.87 -8.78 -103.19
N ILE A 49 11.70 -9.38 -103.25
CA ILE A 49 10.78 -9.52 -102.12
C ILE A 49 11.41 -10.38 -101.02
N GLY A 50 12.07 -11.49 -101.37
CA GLY A 50 12.78 -12.34 -100.42
C GLY A 50 13.89 -11.60 -99.66
N LEU A 51 14.75 -10.87 -100.38
CA LEU A 51 15.79 -10.03 -99.79
C LEU A 51 15.20 -8.91 -98.91
N SER A 52 14.10 -8.29 -99.36
CA SER A 52 13.40 -7.26 -98.57
C SER A 52 12.84 -7.85 -97.28
N LEU A 53 12.22 -9.03 -97.34
CA LEU A 53 11.71 -9.74 -96.17
C LEU A 53 12.82 -10.12 -95.20
N GLU A 54 13.95 -10.64 -95.68
CA GLU A 54 15.12 -10.92 -94.83
C GLU A 54 15.63 -9.66 -94.12
N LEU A 55 15.73 -8.53 -94.83
CA LEU A 55 16.08 -7.24 -94.23
C LEU A 55 15.04 -6.78 -93.20
N TYR A 56 13.75 -6.98 -93.46
CA TYR A 56 12.70 -6.68 -92.48
C TYR A 56 12.79 -7.59 -91.25
N THR A 57 13.06 -8.88 -91.41
CA THR A 57 13.25 -9.82 -90.31
C THR A 57 14.45 -9.42 -89.45
N ILE A 58 15.60 -9.10 -90.07
CA ILE A 58 16.79 -8.61 -89.35
C ILE A 58 16.47 -7.33 -88.57
N LYS A 59 15.73 -6.38 -89.17
CA LYS A 59 15.31 -5.15 -88.49
C LYS A 59 14.36 -5.44 -87.32
N LEU A 60 13.39 -6.32 -87.50
CA LEU A 60 12.44 -6.71 -86.45
C LEU A 60 13.15 -7.44 -85.30
N GLU A 61 14.12 -8.30 -85.59
CA GLU A 61 14.93 -8.96 -84.56
C GLU A 61 15.83 -7.98 -83.80
N SER A 62 16.43 -7.00 -84.49
CA SER A 62 17.21 -5.94 -83.85
C SER A 62 16.32 -5.10 -82.93
N LEU A 63 15.17 -4.65 -83.43
CA LEU A 63 14.18 -3.90 -82.66
C LEU A 63 13.66 -4.70 -81.46
N ALA A 64 13.40 -6.00 -81.62
CA ALA A 64 12.97 -6.85 -80.52
C ALA A 64 14.04 -6.98 -79.43
N LYS A 65 15.32 -7.09 -79.80
CA LYS A 65 16.43 -7.10 -78.84
C LYS A 65 16.57 -5.76 -78.12
N GLU A 66 16.48 -4.65 -78.85
CA GLU A 66 16.51 -3.30 -78.27
C GLU A 66 15.33 -3.08 -77.32
N MET A 67 14.11 -3.45 -77.72
CA MET A 67 12.91 -3.35 -76.87
C MET A 67 13.03 -4.20 -75.61
N LYS A 68 13.58 -5.42 -75.71
CA LYS A 68 13.83 -6.26 -74.54
C LYS A 68 14.87 -5.64 -73.61
N GLY A 69 15.92 -5.03 -74.16
CA GLY A 69 16.91 -4.27 -73.38
C GLY A 69 16.27 -3.10 -72.63
N ILE A 70 15.39 -2.34 -73.29
CA ILE A 70 14.63 -1.22 -72.69
C ILE A 70 13.69 -1.74 -71.58
N GLU A 71 13.03 -2.87 -71.78
CA GLU A 71 12.15 -3.48 -70.76
C GLU A 71 12.93 -3.94 -69.52
N GLU A 72 14.09 -4.57 -69.71
CA GLU A 72 14.98 -4.94 -68.60
C GLU A 72 15.55 -3.73 -67.85
N GLU A 73 15.81 -2.62 -68.54
CA GLU A 73 16.27 -1.37 -67.91
C GLU A 73 15.13 -0.67 -67.15
N ASN A 74 13.93 -0.62 -67.74
CA ASN A 74 12.75 -0.06 -67.08
C ASN A 74 12.40 -0.81 -65.80
N THR A 75 12.44 -2.14 -65.80
CA THR A 75 12.18 -2.94 -64.59
C THR A 75 13.23 -2.73 -63.50
N LYS A 76 14.50 -2.50 -63.86
CA LYS A 76 15.54 -2.10 -62.89
C LYS A 76 15.24 -0.72 -62.28
N LEU A 77 14.92 0.26 -63.13
CA LEU A 77 14.57 1.61 -62.68
C LEU A 77 13.32 1.63 -61.81
N GLU A 78 12.29 0.86 -62.13
CA GLU A 78 11.09 0.73 -61.30
C GLU A 78 11.40 0.17 -59.91
N ASN A 79 12.25 -0.86 -59.83
CA ASN A 79 12.67 -1.41 -58.55
C ASN A 79 13.51 -0.42 -57.73
N GLU A 80 14.39 0.34 -58.38
CA GLU A 80 15.17 1.38 -57.72
C GLU A 80 14.28 2.52 -57.20
N ILE A 81 13.30 2.96 -57.99
CA ILE A 81 12.30 3.96 -57.57
C ILE A 81 11.52 3.46 -56.35
N ARG A 82 11.08 2.19 -56.34
CA ARG A 82 10.36 1.62 -55.18
C ARG A 82 11.23 1.58 -53.93
N TYR A 83 12.49 1.18 -54.06
CA TYR A 83 13.43 1.15 -52.95
C TYR A 83 13.73 2.55 -52.40
N GLN A 84 14.00 3.53 -53.27
CA GLN A 84 14.23 4.92 -52.89
C GLN A 84 12.99 5.56 -52.23
N THR A 85 11.79 5.25 -52.74
CA THR A 85 10.53 5.72 -52.15
C THR A 85 10.36 5.18 -50.72
N SER A 86 10.66 3.89 -50.52
CA SER A 86 10.59 3.28 -49.19
C SER A 86 11.59 3.91 -48.22
N ILE A 87 12.85 4.16 -48.63
CA ILE A 87 13.82 4.87 -47.80
C ILE A 87 13.32 6.26 -47.44
N TYR A 88 12.76 6.99 -48.40
CA TYR A 88 12.26 8.34 -48.17
C TYR A 88 11.12 8.37 -47.15
N GLU A 89 10.19 7.40 -47.19
CA GLU A 89 9.12 7.27 -46.20
C GLU A 89 9.69 7.02 -44.79
N HIS A 90 10.64 6.09 -44.64
CA HIS A 90 11.28 5.83 -43.34
C HIS A 90 12.07 7.05 -42.82
N LEU A 91 12.77 7.78 -43.71
CA LEU A 91 13.47 9.01 -43.32
C LEU A 91 12.50 10.12 -42.91
N LYS A 92 11.35 10.20 -43.56
CA LYS A 92 10.30 11.17 -43.20
C LYS A 92 9.71 10.85 -41.82
N GLU A 93 9.43 9.59 -41.53
CA GLU A 93 8.98 9.15 -40.20
C GLU A 93 10.05 9.40 -39.12
N LEU A 94 11.31 9.12 -39.43
CA LEU A 94 12.42 9.43 -38.53
C LEU A 94 12.57 10.93 -38.30
N LEU A 95 12.44 11.77 -39.32
CA LEU A 95 12.50 13.22 -39.18
C LEU A 95 11.39 13.73 -38.25
N ILE A 96 10.15 13.27 -38.46
CA ILE A 96 9.00 13.65 -37.64
C ILE A 96 9.19 13.21 -36.18
N SER A 97 9.71 12.01 -35.93
CA SER A 97 9.95 11.50 -34.58
C SER A 97 11.14 12.16 -33.87
N VAL A 98 12.15 12.62 -34.62
CA VAL A 98 13.33 13.34 -34.11
C VAL A 98 13.05 14.83 -33.89
N GLU A 99 12.07 15.41 -34.58
CA GLU A 99 11.71 16.83 -34.48
C GLU A 99 10.91 17.14 -33.20
N ILE A 100 11.62 17.18 -32.08
CA ILE A 100 11.11 17.79 -30.84
C ILE A 100 11.34 19.30 -30.92
N LYS A 101 10.26 20.06 -30.82
CA LYS A 101 10.31 21.53 -30.81
C LYS A 101 11.12 22.06 -29.63
N GLU A 102 11.92 23.08 -29.89
CA GLU A 102 12.76 23.76 -28.91
C GLU A 102 11.94 24.32 -27.73
N ASP A 103 10.71 24.77 -28.00
CA ASP A 103 9.76 25.27 -27.00
C ASP A 103 9.51 24.29 -25.85
N HIS A 104 9.57 22.97 -26.10
CA HIS A 104 9.43 21.96 -25.05
C HIS A 104 10.62 21.94 -24.09
N PHE A 105 11.83 22.15 -24.60
CA PHE A 105 13.04 22.27 -23.76
C PHE A 105 13.01 23.57 -22.96
N ILE A 106 12.65 24.69 -23.60
CA ILE A 106 12.51 26.00 -22.94
C ILE A 106 11.48 25.93 -21.81
N ALA A 107 10.36 25.24 -22.02
CA ALA A 107 9.34 25.04 -21.01
C ALA A 107 9.90 24.34 -19.76
N LEU A 108 10.72 23.30 -19.92
CA LEU A 108 11.36 22.63 -18.79
C LEU A 108 12.42 23.48 -18.09
N GLU A 109 13.13 24.33 -18.83
CA GLU A 109 14.25 25.14 -18.32
C GLU A 109 13.83 26.45 -17.65
N SER A 110 12.70 27.05 -18.05
CA SER A 110 12.39 28.44 -17.66
C SER A 110 10.95 28.71 -17.17
N GLU A 111 9.99 27.81 -17.43
CA GLU A 111 8.61 28.06 -16.98
C GLU A 111 8.46 28.01 -15.46
N SER A 112 7.52 28.82 -14.96
CA SER A 112 7.23 28.94 -13.53
C SER A 112 6.38 27.77 -13.03
N PHE A 113 6.68 27.31 -11.81
CA PHE A 113 5.87 26.31 -11.10
C PHE A 113 4.65 26.90 -10.37
N ASP A 114 4.58 28.23 -10.24
CA ASP A 114 3.48 28.91 -9.54
C ASP A 114 2.27 29.17 -10.44
N SER A 115 2.49 29.27 -11.76
CA SER A 115 1.43 29.56 -12.74
C SER A 115 0.82 28.28 -13.32
N ILE A 116 -0.51 28.28 -13.49
CA ILE A 116 -1.21 27.13 -14.11
C ILE A 116 -0.78 26.98 -15.58
N ASP A 117 -0.58 28.08 -16.29
CA ASP A 117 -0.12 28.06 -17.69
C ASP A 117 1.29 27.46 -17.81
N GLY A 118 2.21 27.84 -16.92
CA GLY A 118 3.57 27.28 -16.87
C GLY A 118 3.54 25.78 -16.58
N LEU A 119 2.73 25.35 -15.63
CA LEU A 119 2.54 23.91 -15.34
C LEU A 119 1.96 23.15 -16.53
N CYS A 120 0.95 23.68 -17.21
CA CYS A 120 0.40 23.06 -18.42
C CYS A 120 1.45 22.89 -19.53
N LYS A 121 2.35 23.87 -19.71
CA LYS A 121 3.43 23.79 -20.70
C LYS A 121 4.49 22.76 -20.30
N ILE A 122 4.84 22.71 -19.02
CA ILE A 122 5.75 21.69 -18.46
C ILE A 122 5.16 20.29 -18.65
N GLU A 123 3.88 20.09 -18.30
CA GLU A 123 3.21 18.80 -18.49
C GLU A 123 3.23 18.34 -19.95
N LYS A 124 2.89 19.24 -20.89
CA LYS A 124 2.96 18.94 -22.33
C LYS A 124 4.38 18.61 -22.78
N ALA A 125 5.39 19.33 -22.27
CA ALA A 125 6.77 19.05 -22.58
C ALA A 125 7.20 17.66 -22.07
N LEU A 126 6.83 17.31 -20.83
CA LEU A 126 7.09 15.97 -20.27
C LEU A 126 6.41 14.88 -21.09
N GLU A 127 5.14 15.05 -21.47
CA GLU A 127 4.40 14.09 -22.32
C GLU A 127 5.08 13.88 -23.69
N VAL A 128 5.52 14.96 -24.35
CA VAL A 128 6.21 14.88 -25.66
C VAL A 128 7.56 14.18 -25.54
N LEU A 129 8.35 14.53 -24.52
CA LEU A 129 9.69 13.96 -24.31
C LEU A 129 9.62 12.48 -23.89
N ASP A 130 8.60 12.10 -23.11
CA ASP A 130 8.36 10.72 -22.68
C ASP A 130 7.86 9.80 -23.80
N ASN A 131 7.28 10.37 -24.86
CA ASN A 131 6.83 9.64 -26.05
C ASN A 131 7.94 9.50 -27.11
N PHE A 132 9.16 9.96 -26.82
CA PHE A 132 10.32 9.75 -27.68
C PHE A 132 10.80 8.28 -27.60
N SER A 133 10.13 7.39 -28.34
CA SER A 133 10.48 5.98 -28.44
C SER A 133 11.14 5.68 -29.79
N VAL A 134 12.45 5.93 -29.88
CA VAL A 134 13.24 5.72 -31.10
C VAL A 134 14.37 4.73 -30.81
N ASP A 135 14.08 3.68 -30.04
CA ASP A 135 15.06 2.68 -29.62
C ASP A 135 15.51 1.76 -30.76
N GLU A 136 14.78 1.72 -31.87
CA GLU A 136 15.10 0.91 -33.05
C GLU A 136 16.19 1.51 -33.95
N TYR A 137 16.55 2.79 -33.74
CA TYR A 137 17.48 3.50 -34.63
C TYR A 137 18.82 3.80 -33.94
N ASP A 138 19.89 3.11 -34.34
CA ASP A 138 21.25 3.40 -33.90
C ASP A 138 21.91 4.49 -34.78
N ILE A 139 21.26 5.66 -34.87
CA ILE A 139 21.76 6.80 -35.63
C ILE A 139 22.32 7.86 -34.66
N ARG A 140 23.46 8.46 -35.00
CA ARG A 140 24.14 9.48 -34.17
C ARG A 140 23.21 10.60 -33.72
N ILE A 141 22.37 11.11 -34.62
CA ILE A 141 21.41 12.19 -34.35
C ILE A 141 20.38 11.76 -33.30
N VAL A 142 19.90 10.51 -33.36
CA VAL A 142 18.96 9.96 -32.37
C VAL A 142 19.62 9.84 -31.00
N ARG A 143 20.89 9.38 -30.95
CA ARG A 143 21.68 9.32 -29.71
C ARG A 143 21.89 10.70 -29.10
N GLU A 144 22.37 11.67 -29.88
CA GLU A 144 22.57 13.07 -29.45
C GLU A 144 21.26 13.68 -28.91
N LYS A 145 20.13 13.41 -29.58
CA LYS A 145 18.81 13.87 -29.10
C LYS A 145 18.38 13.18 -27.82
N LYS A 146 18.56 11.87 -27.70
CA LYS A 146 18.26 11.12 -26.47
C LYS A 146 19.08 11.62 -25.29
N GLU A 147 20.37 11.90 -25.48
CA GLU A 147 21.23 12.52 -24.47
C GLU A 147 20.71 13.90 -24.07
N ARG A 148 20.39 14.75 -25.05
CA ARG A 148 19.83 16.08 -24.79
C ARG A 148 18.50 16.04 -24.02
N ILE A 149 17.61 15.11 -24.35
CA ILE A 149 16.35 14.89 -23.61
C ILE A 149 16.65 14.48 -22.17
N ASN A 150 17.55 13.52 -21.98
CA ASN A 150 17.93 13.06 -20.64
C ASN A 150 18.53 14.19 -19.80
N ASP A 151 19.42 15.02 -20.36
CA ASP A 151 20.03 16.12 -19.64
C ASP A 151 19.00 17.21 -19.28
N ALA A 152 18.09 17.55 -20.19
CA ALA A 152 16.99 18.48 -19.90
C ALA A 152 16.07 17.97 -18.79
N LEU A 153 15.71 16.68 -18.82
CA LEU A 153 14.87 16.06 -17.78
C LEU A 153 15.59 16.01 -16.42
N ARG A 154 16.89 15.70 -16.41
CA ARG A 154 17.71 15.72 -15.18
C ARG A 154 17.75 17.10 -14.56
N GLU A 155 17.98 18.14 -15.36
CA GLU A 155 18.02 19.51 -14.87
C GLU A 155 16.64 19.97 -14.40
N PHE A 156 15.58 19.65 -15.13
CA PHE A 156 14.21 19.90 -14.74
C PHE A 156 13.87 19.30 -13.36
N TYR A 157 14.15 18.01 -13.15
CA TYR A 157 13.83 17.36 -11.88
C TYR A 157 14.68 17.93 -10.73
N ARG A 158 15.95 18.28 -10.96
CA ARG A 158 16.78 18.96 -9.96
C ARG A 158 16.18 20.31 -9.56
N ARG A 159 15.74 21.11 -10.53
CA ARG A 159 15.08 22.40 -10.31
C ARG A 159 13.75 22.22 -9.57
N PHE A 160 12.95 21.24 -9.98
CA PHE A 160 11.66 20.95 -9.35
C PHE A 160 11.81 20.44 -7.92
N ILE A 161 12.79 19.57 -7.65
CA ILE A 161 13.14 19.10 -6.30
C ILE A 161 13.53 20.27 -5.40
N THR A 162 14.35 21.19 -5.91
CA THR A 162 14.76 22.40 -5.19
C THR A 162 13.56 23.30 -4.88
N TYR A 163 12.69 23.50 -5.89
CA TYR A 163 11.46 24.25 -5.74
C TYR A 163 10.55 23.62 -4.67
N MET A 164 10.24 22.31 -4.77
CA MET A 164 9.44 21.57 -3.80
C MET A 164 10.02 21.66 -2.38
N GLY A 165 11.34 21.53 -2.25
CA GLY A 165 12.04 21.68 -0.99
C GLY A 165 11.83 23.06 -0.36
N SER A 166 11.88 24.14 -1.16
CA SER A 166 11.66 25.51 -0.71
C SER A 166 10.19 25.83 -0.43
N PHE A 167 9.29 25.33 -1.27
CA PHE A 167 7.85 25.51 -1.17
C PHE A 167 7.31 24.91 0.14
N MET A 168 7.72 23.68 0.46
CA MET A 168 7.30 22.98 1.68
C MET A 168 7.90 23.58 2.97
N VAL A 169 8.92 24.43 2.88
CA VAL A 169 9.43 25.20 4.04
C VAL A 169 8.52 26.40 4.34
N ARG A 170 7.98 27.04 3.31
CA ARG A 170 7.12 28.24 3.44
C ARG A 170 5.71 27.92 3.94
N SER A 171 5.26 26.68 3.82
CA SER A 171 4.07 26.18 4.50
C SER A 171 4.39 25.96 6.00
N GLU A 172 4.62 27.06 6.73
CA GLU A 172 4.92 27.00 8.15
C GLU A 172 3.69 26.56 8.95
N SER A 173 3.97 25.86 10.06
CA SER A 173 2.98 25.42 11.03
C SER A 173 2.18 26.62 11.53
N THR A 174 0.85 26.53 11.48
CA THR A 174 -0.01 27.57 12.06
C THR A 174 -0.25 27.34 13.56
N GLY A 175 0.35 26.30 14.15
CA GLY A 175 0.09 25.87 15.54
C GLY A 175 -1.33 25.33 15.79
N GLU A 176 -2.17 25.28 14.76
CA GLU A 176 -3.55 24.80 14.84
C GLU A 176 -3.61 23.39 14.30
N LEU A 177 -4.13 22.45 15.09
CA LEU A 177 -4.35 21.08 14.66
C LEU A 177 -5.44 21.05 13.58
N LYS A 178 -5.05 20.89 12.31
CA LYS A 178 -6.01 20.83 11.19
C LYS A 178 -5.53 19.99 10.02
N VAL A 179 -6.48 19.57 9.20
CA VAL A 179 -6.18 18.95 7.89
C VAL A 179 -5.71 20.04 6.92
N HIS A 180 -4.50 19.89 6.35
CA HIS A 180 -3.89 20.86 5.44
C HIS A 180 -4.48 20.85 4.02
N LYS A 181 -5.80 21.06 3.88
CA LYS A 181 -6.51 21.09 2.59
C LYS A 181 -5.87 22.07 1.59
N GLY A 182 -5.39 23.22 2.05
CA GLY A 182 -4.71 24.20 1.21
C GLY A 182 -3.40 23.66 0.62
N LEU A 183 -2.55 23.07 1.46
CA LEU A 183 -1.30 22.43 1.04
C LEU A 183 -1.58 21.29 0.04
N TYR A 184 -2.53 20.43 0.37
CA TYR A 184 -2.96 19.35 -0.53
C TYR A 184 -3.44 19.89 -1.89
N GLY A 185 -4.19 20.99 -1.89
CA GLY A 185 -4.68 21.63 -3.11
C GLY A 185 -3.55 22.15 -4.00
N VAL A 186 -2.50 22.71 -3.42
CA VAL A 186 -1.33 23.19 -4.18
C VAL A 186 -0.50 22.01 -4.70
N ILE A 187 -0.19 21.04 -3.85
CA ILE A 187 0.61 19.86 -4.25
C ILE A 187 -0.11 19.04 -5.32
N LYS A 188 -1.45 18.97 -5.26
CA LYS A 188 -2.26 18.29 -6.27
C LYS A 188 -2.07 18.85 -7.68
N ARG A 189 -1.68 20.12 -7.83
CA ARG A 189 -1.35 20.71 -9.14
C ARG A 189 -0.15 20.03 -9.80
N PHE A 190 0.75 19.46 -9.01
CA PHE A 190 1.95 18.77 -9.51
C PHE A 190 1.72 17.26 -9.71
N LYS A 191 0.48 16.77 -9.61
CA LYS A 191 0.20 15.32 -9.69
C LYS A 191 0.77 14.67 -10.94
N LYS A 192 0.64 15.30 -12.11
CA LYS A 192 1.19 14.73 -13.35
C LYS A 192 2.72 14.66 -13.32
N ILE A 193 3.39 15.67 -12.79
CA ILE A 193 4.85 15.68 -12.63
C ILE A 193 5.30 14.49 -11.77
N PHE A 194 4.59 14.23 -10.66
CA PHE A 194 4.83 13.03 -9.83
C PHE A 194 4.63 11.73 -10.62
N GLN A 195 3.56 11.62 -11.40
CA GLN A 195 3.29 10.43 -12.21
C GLN A 195 4.37 10.19 -13.27
N HIS A 196 4.80 11.23 -14.00
CA HIS A 196 5.88 11.13 -14.99
C HIS A 196 7.20 10.71 -14.34
N SER A 197 7.51 11.25 -13.16
CA SER A 197 8.77 10.97 -12.48
C SER A 197 8.96 9.52 -12.07
N LYS A 198 7.91 8.70 -12.01
CA LYS A 198 8.01 7.26 -11.69
C LYS A 198 8.92 6.49 -12.65
N ARG A 199 9.06 6.96 -13.90
CA ARG A 199 10.01 6.41 -14.88
C ARG A 199 11.46 6.66 -14.47
N TYR A 200 11.70 7.71 -13.69
CA TYR A 200 13.00 8.13 -13.18
C TYR A 200 13.08 7.94 -11.66
N ARG A 201 13.25 6.69 -11.26
CA ARG A 201 13.14 6.24 -9.85
C ARG A 201 13.93 7.10 -8.87
N ASP A 202 15.16 7.48 -9.20
CA ASP A 202 16.04 8.25 -8.32
C ASP A 202 15.42 9.61 -7.93
N TYR A 203 14.85 10.33 -8.90
CA TYR A 203 14.20 11.62 -8.64
C TYR A 203 12.87 11.45 -7.93
N TYR A 204 12.08 10.45 -8.32
CA TYR A 204 10.80 10.17 -7.71
C TYR A 204 10.92 9.84 -6.21
N VAL A 205 11.88 8.98 -5.85
CA VAL A 205 12.16 8.65 -4.44
C VAL A 205 12.56 9.89 -3.65
N VAL A 206 13.40 10.77 -4.22
CA VAL A 206 13.79 12.03 -3.55
C VAL A 206 12.59 12.94 -3.33
N MET A 207 11.71 13.10 -4.33
CA MET A 207 10.50 13.91 -4.19
C MET A 207 9.54 13.37 -3.14
N CYS A 208 9.32 12.06 -3.12
CA CYS A 208 8.52 11.41 -2.09
C CYS A 208 9.15 11.65 -0.71
N SER A 209 10.46 11.44 -0.57
CA SER A 209 11.19 11.64 0.69
C SER A 209 11.09 13.09 1.20
N ILE A 210 11.16 14.09 0.31
CA ILE A 210 10.99 15.50 0.68
C ILE A 210 9.58 15.73 1.24
N TYR A 211 8.54 15.22 0.57
CA TYR A 211 7.18 15.32 1.06
C TYR A 211 7.05 14.69 2.45
N MET A 212 7.45 13.42 2.59
CA MET A 212 7.34 12.65 3.82
C MET A 212 8.06 13.33 4.99
N ALA A 213 9.31 13.74 4.80
CA ALA A 213 10.10 14.41 5.82
C ALA A 213 9.52 15.75 6.25
N ARG A 214 8.88 16.49 5.32
CA ARG A 214 8.26 17.78 5.61
C ARG A 214 6.92 17.62 6.30
N SER A 215 6.06 16.71 5.83
CA SER A 215 4.79 16.38 6.50
C SER A 215 5.03 15.91 7.93
N LYS A 216 6.04 15.04 8.14
CA LYS A 216 6.46 14.60 9.48
C LYS A 216 6.76 15.80 10.40
N LYS A 217 7.65 16.70 9.97
CA LYS A 217 8.03 17.89 10.75
C LYS A 217 6.87 18.85 10.98
N LEU A 218 5.96 18.98 10.02
CA LEU A 218 4.77 19.82 10.12
C LEU A 218 3.86 19.32 11.24
N TYR A 219 3.49 18.04 11.19
CA TYR A 219 2.61 17.44 12.21
C TYR A 219 3.28 17.37 13.58
N GLU A 220 4.58 17.08 13.68
CA GLU A 220 5.33 17.16 14.95
C GLU A 220 5.20 18.54 15.61
N ARG A 221 5.37 19.62 14.84
CA ARG A 221 5.27 20.98 15.36
C ARG A 221 3.85 21.35 15.77
N GLU A 222 2.86 20.99 14.97
CA GLU A 222 1.45 21.31 15.23
C GLU A 222 0.91 20.56 16.44
N PHE A 223 1.17 19.25 16.52
CA PHE A 223 0.80 18.48 17.69
C PHE A 223 1.57 18.96 18.92
N GLY A 224 2.89 19.20 18.84
CA GLY A 224 3.65 19.71 19.97
C GLY A 224 3.07 21.01 20.54
N PHE A 225 2.73 21.97 19.67
CA PHE A 225 2.09 23.22 20.11
C PHE A 225 0.69 23.00 20.67
N HIS A 226 -0.13 22.20 20.00
CA HIS A 226 -1.50 21.92 20.43
C HIS A 226 -1.53 21.22 21.79
N LEU A 227 -0.74 20.15 21.96
CA LEU A 227 -0.65 19.37 23.21
C LEU A 227 -0.15 20.23 24.37
N SER A 228 0.86 21.08 24.17
CA SER A 228 1.34 22.00 25.21
C SER A 228 0.26 23.01 25.65
N THR A 229 -0.56 23.49 24.70
CA THR A 229 -1.66 24.40 24.98
C THR A 229 -2.78 23.71 25.75
N VAL A 230 -3.16 22.50 25.32
CA VAL A 230 -4.18 21.68 25.98
C VAL A 230 -3.74 21.32 27.41
N LEU A 231 -2.48 20.93 27.61
CA LEU A 231 -1.94 20.60 28.93
C LEU A 231 -2.03 21.79 29.89
N ARG A 232 -1.72 23.01 29.41
CA ARG A 232 -1.83 24.23 30.21
C ARG A 232 -3.28 24.48 30.64
N ILE A 233 -4.23 24.35 29.72
CA ILE A 233 -5.68 24.54 30.00
C ILE A 233 -6.17 23.47 30.99
N LEU A 234 -5.70 22.23 30.86
CA LEU A 234 -6.06 21.16 31.77
C LEU A 234 -5.59 21.45 33.21
N LYS A 235 -4.34 21.92 33.36
CA LYS A 235 -3.74 22.23 34.67
C LYS A 235 -4.44 23.35 35.44
N GLU A 236 -5.22 24.21 34.78
CA GLU A 236 -6.01 25.28 35.42
C GLU A 236 -7.26 24.77 36.17
N GLY A 237 -7.63 23.49 36.02
CA GLY A 237 -8.66 22.85 36.82
C GLY A 237 -9.05 21.51 36.25
N VAL A 238 -8.40 20.44 36.71
CA VAL A 238 -8.60 19.08 36.21
C VAL A 238 -9.92 18.51 36.71
N THR A 239 -10.73 17.98 35.79
CA THR A 239 -11.93 17.20 36.09
C THR A 239 -12.00 16.00 35.14
N GLN A 240 -12.68 14.93 35.55
CA GLN A 240 -12.86 13.74 34.71
C GLN A 240 -13.47 14.08 33.35
N GLU A 241 -14.52 14.90 33.32
CA GLU A 241 -15.21 15.29 32.10
C GLU A 241 -14.29 16.04 31.12
N LYS A 242 -13.36 16.85 31.65
CA LYS A 242 -12.36 17.55 30.82
C LYS A 242 -11.36 16.58 30.22
N VAL A 243 -10.82 15.64 31.03
CA VAL A 243 -9.87 14.62 30.56
C VAL A 243 -10.52 13.75 29.48
N ASP A 244 -11.73 13.24 29.74
CA ASP A 244 -12.48 12.41 28.79
C ASP A 244 -12.67 13.12 27.45
N LYS A 245 -13.17 14.37 27.46
CA LYS A 245 -13.38 15.15 26.24
C LYS A 245 -12.08 15.45 25.49
N ILE A 246 -10.99 15.72 26.22
CA ILE A 246 -9.69 16.00 25.61
C ILE A 246 -9.14 14.76 24.91
N PHE A 247 -9.14 13.60 25.58
CA PHE A 247 -8.65 12.36 24.98
C PHE A 247 -9.51 11.92 23.81
N GLU A 248 -10.83 11.94 23.94
CA GLU A 248 -11.76 11.63 22.84
C GLU A 248 -11.49 12.53 21.63
N THR A 249 -11.51 13.85 21.83
CA THR A 249 -11.30 14.82 20.75
C THR A 249 -9.91 14.69 20.11
N LEU A 250 -8.87 14.51 20.93
CA LEU A 250 -7.49 14.40 20.45
C LEU A 250 -7.29 13.14 19.61
N PHE A 251 -7.73 11.98 20.09
CA PHE A 251 -7.53 10.72 19.39
C PHE A 251 -8.38 10.62 18.13
N GLU A 252 -9.63 11.12 18.16
CA GLU A 252 -10.46 11.21 16.95
C GLU A 252 -9.89 12.18 15.91
N SER A 253 -9.35 13.31 16.35
CA SER A 253 -8.70 14.28 15.47
C SER A 253 -7.44 13.68 14.85
N TYR A 254 -6.61 13.01 15.64
CA TYR A 254 -5.42 12.32 15.17
C TYR A 254 -5.76 11.22 14.15
N ARG A 255 -6.75 10.37 14.45
CA ARG A 255 -7.24 9.35 13.51
C ARG A 255 -7.73 9.96 12.19
N SER A 256 -8.47 11.05 12.27
CA SER A 256 -9.01 11.75 11.10
C SER A 256 -7.91 12.34 10.22
N ILE A 257 -6.89 12.94 10.84
CA ILE A 257 -5.72 13.48 10.13
C ILE A 257 -4.95 12.36 9.42
N ILE A 258 -4.68 11.23 10.09
CA ILE A 258 -4.03 10.07 9.47
C ILE A 258 -4.81 9.58 8.26
N ARG A 259 -6.13 9.46 8.36
CA ARG A 259 -7.01 9.02 7.25
C ARG A 259 -6.97 9.99 6.08
N CYS A 260 -6.97 11.30 6.35
CA CYS A 260 -6.84 12.33 5.32
C CYS A 260 -5.49 12.24 4.61
N GLU A 261 -4.40 12.09 5.36
CA GLU A 261 -3.05 11.94 4.83
C GLU A 261 -2.91 10.66 3.98
N ALA A 262 -3.42 9.54 4.47
CA ALA A 262 -3.38 8.26 3.75
C ALA A 262 -4.13 8.35 2.40
N ARG A 263 -5.30 8.99 2.40
CA ARG A 263 -6.07 9.24 1.18
C ARG A 263 -5.32 10.17 0.23
N PHE A 264 -4.64 11.18 0.76
CA PHE A 264 -3.84 12.10 -0.05
C PHE A 264 -2.65 11.39 -0.71
N LEU A 265 -1.85 10.63 0.05
CA LEU A 265 -0.74 9.84 -0.47
C LEU A 265 -1.20 8.90 -1.59
N LYS A 266 -2.29 8.15 -1.37
CA LYS A 266 -2.87 7.24 -2.37
C LYS A 266 -3.33 7.99 -3.63
N ASN A 267 -4.00 9.12 -3.46
CA ASN A 267 -4.52 9.91 -4.58
C ASN A 267 -3.42 10.58 -5.42
N MET A 268 -2.32 10.96 -4.79
CA MET A 268 -1.13 11.50 -5.45
C MET A 268 -0.19 10.41 -5.96
N GLU A 269 -0.44 9.17 -5.56
CA GLU A 269 0.42 8.02 -5.81
C GLU A 269 1.86 8.25 -5.32
N ILE A 270 2.04 8.92 -4.18
CA ILE A 270 3.33 9.14 -3.52
C ILE A 270 3.73 7.86 -2.78
N GLU A 271 4.93 7.37 -3.01
CA GLU A 271 5.49 6.26 -2.25
C GLU A 271 5.85 6.71 -0.82
N GLY A 272 5.23 6.07 0.17
CA GLY A 272 5.43 6.36 1.57
C GLY A 272 4.28 5.83 2.43
N THR A 273 4.47 5.81 3.75
CA THR A 273 3.45 5.32 4.68
C THR A 273 3.11 6.37 5.74
N CYS A 274 1.83 6.44 6.15
CA CYS A 274 1.45 7.28 7.29
C CYS A 274 2.19 6.91 8.58
N LYS A 275 2.62 5.65 8.71
CA LYS A 275 3.46 5.20 9.82
C LYS A 275 4.76 6.02 9.91
N GLU A 276 5.42 6.29 8.78
CA GLU A 276 6.64 7.09 8.77
C GLU A 276 6.40 8.57 9.11
N ILE A 277 5.29 9.13 8.62
CA ILE A 277 4.90 10.53 8.88
C ILE A 277 4.58 10.74 10.36
N PHE A 278 3.74 9.88 10.93
CA PHE A 278 3.14 10.10 12.25
C PHE A 278 3.84 9.37 13.40
N ARG A 279 4.89 8.58 13.15
CA ARG A 279 5.62 7.86 14.22
C ARG A 279 5.97 8.75 15.41
N ASN A 280 6.57 9.91 15.14
CA ASN A 280 6.99 10.82 16.19
C ASN A 280 5.80 11.56 16.82
N THR A 281 4.76 11.84 16.05
CA THR A 281 3.51 12.42 16.55
C THR A 281 2.80 11.49 17.52
N GLY A 282 2.76 10.18 17.24
CA GLY A 282 2.23 9.17 18.16
C GLY A 282 2.96 9.19 19.51
N LEU A 283 4.29 9.24 19.48
CA LEU A 283 5.10 9.37 20.69
C LEU A 283 4.81 10.66 21.47
N LEU A 284 4.70 11.81 20.79
CA LEU A 284 4.34 13.08 21.43
C LEU A 284 2.98 13.01 22.14
N ILE A 285 2.01 12.31 21.55
CA ILE A 285 0.69 12.11 22.18
C ILE A 285 0.81 11.21 23.42
N VAL A 286 1.64 10.17 23.38
CA VAL A 286 1.89 9.29 24.53
C VAL A 286 2.61 10.07 25.65
N GLU A 287 3.63 10.86 25.32
CA GLU A 287 4.31 11.75 26.29
C GLU A 287 3.33 12.74 26.91
N PHE A 288 2.42 13.32 26.12
CA PHE A 288 1.35 14.17 26.65
C PHE A 288 0.42 13.42 27.62
N VAL A 289 0.08 12.17 27.34
CA VAL A 289 -0.74 11.35 28.27
C VAL A 289 -0.01 11.16 29.59
N GLU A 290 1.31 10.95 29.57
CA GLU A 290 2.14 10.86 30.77
C GLU A 290 2.17 12.19 31.54
N ASP A 291 2.31 13.33 30.84
CA ASP A 291 2.22 14.65 31.45
C ASP A 291 0.86 14.94 32.10
N VAL A 292 -0.22 14.42 31.53
CA VAL A 292 -1.58 14.53 32.08
C VAL A 292 -1.74 13.62 33.29
N TYR A 293 -1.15 12.42 33.27
CA TYR A 293 -1.11 11.51 34.42
C TYR A 293 -0.39 12.12 35.62
N ASP A 294 0.73 12.80 35.40
CA ASP A 294 1.46 13.51 36.47
C ASP A 294 0.62 14.61 37.14
N ALA A 295 -0.33 15.19 36.39
CA ALA A 295 -1.27 16.19 36.92
C ALA A 295 -2.52 15.57 37.54
N ALA A 296 -3.01 14.44 37.01
CA ALA A 296 -4.27 13.81 37.37
C ALA A 296 -4.22 12.30 37.09
N ASP A 297 -3.77 11.53 38.08
CA ASP A 297 -3.45 10.12 37.92
C ASP A 297 -4.69 9.28 37.60
N ILE A 298 -5.71 9.30 38.46
CA ILE A 298 -6.91 8.47 38.32
C ILE A 298 -7.78 8.94 37.16
N GLU A 299 -7.90 10.26 36.95
CA GLU A 299 -8.72 10.78 35.86
C GLU A 299 -8.13 10.40 34.49
N THR A 300 -6.80 10.35 34.38
CA THR A 300 -6.09 9.88 33.18
C THR A 300 -6.35 8.41 32.92
N LEU A 301 -6.24 7.54 33.94
CA LEU A 301 -6.49 6.11 33.78
C LEU A 301 -7.95 5.81 33.40
N ASP A 302 -8.89 6.55 33.98
CA ASP A 302 -10.31 6.45 33.63
C ASP A 302 -10.56 6.91 32.19
N GLY A 303 -9.97 8.03 31.77
CA GLY A 303 -10.12 8.57 30.43
C GLY A 303 -9.49 7.66 29.37
N LEU A 304 -8.30 7.13 29.63
CA LEU A 304 -7.63 6.17 28.76
C LEU A 304 -8.45 4.89 28.61
N GLY A 305 -8.96 4.33 29.72
CA GLY A 305 -9.76 3.10 29.72
C GLY A 305 -11.01 3.17 28.82
N LYS A 306 -11.56 4.37 28.59
CA LYS A 306 -12.69 4.59 27.66
C LYS A 306 -12.24 4.82 26.21
N SER A 307 -11.01 5.30 26.04
CA SER A 307 -10.55 5.91 24.80
C SER A 307 -9.68 4.98 23.95
N TRP A 308 -8.93 4.06 24.56
CA TRP A 308 -8.17 3.06 23.81
C TRP A 308 -9.12 1.99 23.25
N LYS A 309 -8.87 1.56 22.01
CA LYS A 309 -9.69 0.54 21.32
C LYS A 309 -8.78 -0.37 20.50
N ASP A 310 -9.08 -1.66 20.47
CA ASP A 310 -8.46 -2.57 19.50
C ASP A 310 -8.93 -2.18 18.09
N VAL A 311 -8.03 -1.57 17.32
CA VAL A 311 -8.28 -1.17 15.94
C VAL A 311 -7.77 -2.29 15.03
N GLY A 312 -8.63 -2.73 14.10
CA GLY A 312 -8.27 -3.74 13.11
C GLY A 312 -7.16 -3.28 12.16
N ASP A 313 -6.62 -4.23 11.39
CA ASP A 313 -5.43 -4.04 10.57
C ASP A 313 -5.57 -3.00 9.43
N ASP A 314 -6.79 -2.54 9.15
CA ASP A 314 -7.10 -1.57 8.09
C ASP A 314 -6.51 -0.16 8.33
N GLU A 315 -6.09 0.14 9.57
CA GLU A 315 -5.52 1.45 9.93
C GLU A 315 -4.12 1.32 10.55
N GLU A 316 -3.18 0.75 9.81
CA GLU A 316 -1.83 0.39 10.31
C GLU A 316 -1.17 1.45 11.21
N ALA A 317 -1.14 2.73 10.79
CA ALA A 317 -0.52 3.81 11.56
C ALA A 317 -1.26 4.14 12.87
N TYR A 318 -2.60 4.15 12.86
CA TYR A 318 -3.40 4.42 14.05
C TYR A 318 -3.47 3.20 14.97
N GLY A 319 -3.50 1.99 14.41
CA GLY A 319 -3.42 0.74 15.16
C GLY A 319 -2.10 0.59 15.92
N LEU A 320 -0.97 1.00 15.33
CA LEU A 320 0.31 1.08 16.04
C LEU A 320 0.26 2.05 17.21
N PHE A 321 -0.29 3.25 17.00
CA PHE A 321 -0.49 4.22 18.08
C PHE A 321 -1.38 3.66 19.20
N GLN A 322 -2.47 2.96 18.86
CA GLN A 322 -3.36 2.36 19.87
C GLN A 322 -2.65 1.26 20.69
N LYS A 323 -1.74 0.49 20.07
CA LYS A 323 -0.89 -0.47 20.80
C LYS A 323 0.08 0.25 21.74
N GLU A 324 0.71 1.34 21.30
CA GLU A 324 1.58 2.17 22.13
C GLU A 324 0.80 2.79 23.30
N LEU A 325 -0.41 3.30 23.05
CA LEU A 325 -1.30 3.86 24.06
C LEU A 325 -1.74 2.81 25.09
N ARG A 326 -2.04 1.58 24.65
CA ARG A 326 -2.35 0.46 25.54
C ARG A 326 -1.16 0.08 26.42
N SER A 327 0.04 -0.01 25.83
CA SER A 327 1.26 -0.25 26.61
C SER A 327 1.53 0.86 27.63
N ALA A 328 1.27 2.12 27.27
CA ALA A 328 1.36 3.24 28.20
C ALA A 328 0.32 3.13 29.33
N TYR A 329 -0.94 2.81 29.01
CA TYR A 329 -2.01 2.56 29.99
C TYR A 329 -1.62 1.45 30.97
N GLU A 330 -1.22 0.27 30.48
CA GLU A 330 -0.85 -0.87 31.33
C GLU A 330 0.34 -0.54 32.26
N ARG A 331 1.29 0.25 31.77
CA ARG A 331 2.44 0.74 32.55
C ARG A 331 2.00 1.72 33.64
N LEU A 332 1.24 2.75 33.28
CA LEU A 332 0.74 3.79 34.21
C LEU A 332 -0.23 3.21 35.25
N GLU A 333 -1.06 2.25 34.86
CA GLU A 333 -1.95 1.52 35.75
C GLU A 333 -1.12 0.72 36.77
N SER A 334 -0.11 -0.02 36.30
CA SER A 334 0.77 -0.78 37.20
C SER A 334 1.52 0.13 38.15
N GLU A 335 2.01 1.28 37.68
CA GLU A 335 2.69 2.29 38.50
C GLU A 335 1.75 2.89 39.54
N TYR A 336 0.53 3.29 39.12
CA TYR A 336 -0.51 3.82 39.99
C TYR A 336 -0.85 2.85 41.11
N LEU A 337 -1.20 1.61 40.76
CA LEU A 337 -1.58 0.58 41.71
C LEU A 337 -0.40 0.22 42.62
N ASN A 338 0.83 0.15 42.11
CA ASN A 338 1.99 -0.13 42.96
C ASN A 338 2.28 0.98 43.97
N LYS A 339 2.14 2.24 43.56
CA LYS A 339 2.35 3.42 44.40
C LYS A 339 1.23 3.60 45.43
N LYS A 340 -0.02 3.42 45.00
CA LYS A 340 -1.21 3.63 45.83
C LYS A 340 -1.48 2.44 46.74
N MET A 341 -1.39 1.20 46.28
CA MET A 341 -1.66 0.07 47.15
C MET A 341 -0.60 -0.01 48.25
N GLY A 342 -1.04 -0.14 49.51
CA GLY A 342 -0.17 -0.45 50.66
C GLY A 342 0.02 -1.96 50.84
N LYS A 343 0.63 -2.38 51.96
CA LYS A 343 0.60 -3.77 52.46
C LYS A 343 -0.39 -3.87 53.64
N GLY A 344 -1.05 -5.01 53.81
CA GLY A 344 -1.97 -5.26 54.93
C GLY A 344 -3.20 -4.33 54.94
N GLU A 345 -3.62 -3.88 56.12
CA GLU A 345 -4.81 -3.02 56.32
C GLU A 345 -4.77 -1.69 55.56
N ASN A 346 -3.60 -1.06 55.45
CA ASN A 346 -3.44 0.16 54.66
C ASN A 346 -3.67 -0.08 53.15
N GLY A 347 -3.53 -1.31 52.67
CA GLY A 347 -3.86 -1.67 51.30
C GLY A 347 -5.37 -1.71 51.04
N VAL A 348 -6.15 -2.15 52.03
CA VAL A 348 -7.61 -2.32 51.90
C VAL A 348 -8.34 -0.97 51.95
N TRP A 349 -7.96 -0.07 52.85
CA TRP A 349 -8.54 1.28 52.86
C TRP A 349 -8.26 2.07 51.58
N ARG A 350 -7.05 1.88 51.00
CA ARG A 350 -6.70 2.52 49.72
C ARG A 350 -7.40 1.87 48.53
N LEU A 351 -7.76 0.59 48.63
CA LEU A 351 -8.59 -0.09 47.64
C LEU A 351 -9.98 0.56 47.58
N GLU A 352 -10.60 0.86 48.72
CA GLU A 352 -11.90 1.56 48.78
C GLU A 352 -11.84 2.96 48.13
N GLU A 353 -10.76 3.71 48.36
CA GLU A 353 -10.54 5.00 47.68
C GLU A 353 -10.49 4.85 46.16
N ILE A 354 -9.80 3.81 45.65
CA ILE A 354 -9.71 3.55 44.20
C ILE A 354 -11.07 3.13 43.64
N LEU A 355 -11.77 2.22 44.32
CA LEU A 355 -13.06 1.67 43.88
C LEU A 355 -14.17 2.73 43.85
N SER A 356 -14.13 3.69 44.78
CA SER A 356 -15.10 4.79 44.87
C SER A 356 -14.82 5.91 43.86
N ARG A 357 -13.55 6.21 43.57
CA ARG A 357 -13.19 7.31 42.66
C ARG A 357 -13.10 6.92 41.19
N SER A 358 -12.68 5.69 40.88
CA SER A 358 -12.54 5.25 39.49
C SER A 358 -13.91 4.89 38.89
N SER A 359 -14.06 5.19 37.61
CA SER A 359 -15.15 4.77 36.74
C SER A 359 -14.75 3.63 35.80
N ASN A 360 -13.47 3.25 35.77
CA ASN A 360 -12.93 2.21 34.89
C ASN A 360 -13.02 0.81 35.55
N PRO A 361 -13.84 -0.11 35.01
CA PRO A 361 -14.04 -1.43 35.59
C PRO A 361 -12.77 -2.30 35.54
N GLU A 362 -11.93 -2.14 34.51
CA GLU A 362 -10.68 -2.89 34.39
C GLU A 362 -9.69 -2.50 35.49
N LEU A 363 -9.56 -1.19 35.74
CA LEU A 363 -8.74 -0.66 36.84
C LEU A 363 -9.24 -1.15 38.20
N LYS A 364 -10.57 -1.15 38.43
CA LYS A 364 -11.16 -1.68 39.65
C LYS A 364 -10.84 -3.15 39.86
N ARG A 365 -11.06 -3.97 38.84
CA ARG A 365 -10.76 -5.41 38.89
C ARG A 365 -9.29 -5.66 39.20
N ARG A 366 -8.38 -4.95 38.52
CA ARG A 366 -6.94 -5.10 38.71
C ARG A 366 -6.49 -4.65 40.11
N ALA A 367 -7.08 -3.57 40.63
CA ALA A 367 -6.85 -3.12 42.00
C ALA A 367 -7.26 -4.18 43.03
N VAL A 368 -8.42 -4.83 42.84
CA VAL A 368 -8.90 -5.90 43.72
C VAL A 368 -7.97 -7.10 43.69
N VAL A 369 -7.61 -7.61 42.50
CA VAL A 369 -6.69 -8.75 42.36
C VAL A 369 -5.35 -8.45 43.05
N MET A 370 -4.79 -7.26 42.85
CA MET A 370 -3.54 -6.86 43.51
C MET A 370 -3.69 -6.72 45.03
N GLY A 371 -4.82 -6.21 45.51
CA GLY A 371 -5.14 -6.13 46.93
C GLY A 371 -5.19 -7.51 47.57
N VAL A 372 -5.88 -8.45 46.94
CA VAL A 372 -5.98 -9.86 47.36
C VAL A 372 -4.60 -10.50 47.43
N GLN A 373 -3.80 -10.37 46.38
CA GLN A 373 -2.43 -10.92 46.36
C GLN A 373 -1.60 -10.40 47.54
N ARG A 374 -1.64 -9.11 47.83
CA ARG A 374 -0.88 -8.51 48.94
C ARG A 374 -1.37 -8.91 50.33
N VAL A 375 -2.67 -9.15 50.49
CA VAL A 375 -3.22 -9.74 51.73
C VAL A 375 -2.70 -11.16 51.91
N MET A 376 -2.59 -11.91 50.81
CA MET A 376 -2.12 -13.30 50.81
C MET A 376 -0.60 -13.45 50.88
N GLU A 377 0.20 -12.44 50.50
CA GLU A 377 1.67 -12.48 50.55
C GLU A 377 2.27 -12.33 51.96
N ASN A 378 1.53 -11.84 52.95
CA ASN A 378 2.00 -11.67 54.35
C ASN A 378 2.08 -13.01 55.13
N THR A 379 2.59 -14.07 54.50
CA THR A 379 2.59 -15.47 54.97
C THR A 379 3.72 -15.82 55.96
N GLY A 380 3.93 -14.97 56.97
CA GLY A 380 4.96 -15.21 57.98
C GLY A 380 4.58 -16.19 59.09
N LYS A 381 3.30 -16.31 59.47
CA LYS A 381 2.86 -17.14 60.61
C LYS A 381 1.46 -17.72 60.38
N ARG A 382 1.30 -19.04 60.50
CA ARG A 382 0.00 -19.75 60.58
C ARG A 382 -0.69 -19.53 61.93
N ASP A 383 -0.63 -18.32 62.45
CA ASP A 383 -1.30 -17.97 63.70
C ASP A 383 -2.79 -17.72 63.40
N LEU A 384 -3.69 -18.30 64.22
CA LEU A 384 -5.14 -18.17 64.06
C LEU A 384 -5.57 -16.70 64.02
N ARG A 385 -4.91 -15.84 64.80
CA ARG A 385 -5.14 -14.39 64.79
C ARG A 385 -4.88 -13.77 63.41
N GLU A 386 -3.82 -14.19 62.73
CA GLU A 386 -3.45 -13.67 61.41
C GLU A 386 -4.39 -14.21 60.32
N ILE A 387 -4.88 -15.46 60.46
CA ILE A 387 -5.90 -16.02 59.57
C ILE A 387 -7.21 -15.22 59.68
N ILE A 388 -7.70 -14.96 60.90
CA ILE A 388 -8.91 -14.17 61.14
C ILE A 388 -8.75 -12.75 60.56
N ARG A 389 -7.59 -12.13 60.77
CA ARG A 389 -7.29 -10.81 60.21
C ARG A 389 -7.32 -10.81 58.68
N ARG A 390 -6.71 -11.81 58.02
CA ARG A 390 -6.75 -11.95 56.55
C ARG A 390 -8.17 -12.13 56.04
N TRP A 391 -8.96 -13.00 56.68
CA TRP A 391 -10.34 -13.23 56.27
C TRP A 391 -11.18 -11.96 56.37
N ARG A 392 -11.00 -11.18 57.44
CA ARG A 392 -11.65 -9.88 57.61
C ARG A 392 -11.34 -8.92 56.46
N LEU A 393 -10.07 -8.86 56.05
CA LEU A 393 -9.62 -8.00 54.96
C LEU A 393 -10.21 -8.41 53.61
N LEU A 394 -10.29 -9.71 53.34
CA LEU A 394 -10.91 -10.23 52.11
C LEU A 394 -12.44 -10.02 52.11
N ASP A 395 -13.12 -10.27 53.23
CA ASP A 395 -14.56 -10.04 53.37
C ASP A 395 -14.92 -8.57 53.15
N HIS A 396 -14.15 -7.66 53.75
CA HIS A 396 -14.33 -6.24 53.54
C HIS A 396 -14.07 -5.84 52.08
N ALA A 397 -12.99 -6.34 51.45
CA ALA A 397 -12.69 -6.07 50.04
C ALA A 397 -13.83 -6.53 49.11
N GLY A 398 -14.45 -7.69 49.39
CA GLY A 398 -15.60 -8.18 48.62
C GLY A 398 -16.84 -7.32 48.76
N ARG A 399 -17.11 -6.81 49.96
CA ARG A 399 -18.23 -5.89 50.19
C ARG A 399 -18.05 -4.56 49.48
N VAL A 400 -16.84 -4.01 49.48
CA VAL A 400 -16.53 -2.73 48.82
C VAL A 400 -16.50 -2.88 47.29
N CYS A 401 -16.00 -4.01 46.77
CA CYS A 401 -15.95 -4.24 45.33
C CYS A 401 -17.34 -4.33 44.69
N GLY A 402 -18.30 -4.98 45.36
CA GLY A 402 -19.67 -5.17 44.85
C GLY A 402 -19.80 -6.04 43.59
N GLU A 403 -18.68 -6.41 42.95
CA GLU A 403 -18.59 -7.28 41.77
C GLU A 403 -17.95 -8.63 42.13
N LYS A 404 -18.27 -9.67 41.35
CA LYS A 404 -17.66 -10.99 41.52
C LYS A 404 -16.29 -11.03 40.87
N VAL A 405 -15.25 -11.24 41.67
CA VAL A 405 -13.86 -11.41 41.24
C VAL A 405 -13.41 -12.80 41.67
N GLU A 406 -13.13 -13.69 40.71
CA GLU A 406 -12.78 -15.10 40.98
C GLU A 406 -11.58 -15.22 41.93
N GLU A 407 -10.56 -14.38 41.74
CA GLU A 407 -9.35 -14.38 42.58
C GLU A 407 -9.65 -14.05 44.04
N LEU A 408 -10.65 -13.20 44.30
CA LEU A 408 -11.09 -12.86 45.65
C LEU A 408 -11.86 -14.03 46.27
N GLU A 409 -12.80 -14.63 45.55
CA GLU A 409 -13.57 -15.78 46.03
C GLU A 409 -12.66 -16.98 46.36
N ASP A 410 -11.67 -17.23 45.52
CA ASP A 410 -10.67 -18.29 45.73
C ASP A 410 -9.78 -18.02 46.93
N ALA A 411 -9.32 -16.78 47.11
CA ALA A 411 -8.53 -16.39 48.27
C ALA A 411 -9.34 -16.49 49.58
N GLU A 412 -10.62 -16.12 49.52
CA GLU A 412 -11.52 -16.22 50.65
C GLU A 412 -11.75 -17.68 51.06
N LYS A 413 -12.08 -18.57 50.10
CA LYS A 413 -12.24 -20.02 50.36
C LYS A 413 -10.96 -20.65 50.92
N ARG A 414 -9.79 -20.27 50.41
CA ARG A 414 -8.51 -20.76 50.94
C ARG A 414 -8.30 -20.31 52.38
N THR A 415 -8.59 -19.05 52.69
CA THR A 415 -8.45 -18.50 54.04
C THR A 415 -9.47 -19.13 55.00
N GLU A 416 -10.69 -19.39 54.52
CA GLU A 416 -11.74 -20.11 55.26
C GLU A 416 -11.27 -21.55 55.60
N SER A 417 -10.74 -22.31 54.64
CA SER A 417 -10.21 -23.65 54.93
C SER A 417 -8.97 -23.66 55.84
N GLU A 418 -8.11 -22.63 55.76
CA GLU A 418 -7.00 -22.45 56.72
C GLU A 418 -7.52 -22.15 58.13
N PHE A 419 -8.57 -21.32 58.21
CA PHE A 419 -9.26 -21.01 59.46
C PHE A 419 -9.87 -22.27 60.06
N GLU A 420 -10.63 -23.05 59.29
CA GLU A 420 -11.26 -24.28 59.76
C GLU A 420 -10.25 -25.21 60.43
N LYS A 421 -9.15 -25.52 59.74
CA LYS A 421 -8.10 -26.41 60.26
C LYS A 421 -7.47 -25.86 61.54
N SER A 422 -7.07 -24.59 61.53
CA SER A 422 -6.38 -23.97 62.67
C SER A 422 -7.31 -23.74 63.87
N CYS A 423 -8.60 -23.51 63.61
CA CYS A 423 -9.62 -23.30 64.62
C CYS A 423 -10.00 -24.62 65.30
N ILE A 424 -10.12 -25.72 64.55
CA ILE A 424 -10.32 -27.07 65.10
C ILE A 424 -9.15 -27.44 66.01
N ASP A 425 -7.91 -27.28 65.55
CA ASP A 425 -6.71 -27.55 66.35
C ASP A 425 -6.68 -26.71 67.63
N ALA A 426 -7.07 -25.43 67.56
CA ALA A 426 -7.09 -24.53 68.72
C ALA A 426 -8.23 -24.82 69.72
N ILE A 427 -9.37 -25.31 69.25
CA ILE A 427 -10.52 -25.62 70.11
C ILE A 427 -10.38 -27.01 70.74
N LEU A 428 -10.02 -28.02 69.95
CA LEU A 428 -10.04 -29.43 70.33
C LEU A 428 -8.67 -29.99 70.77
N GLY A 429 -7.56 -29.30 70.50
CA GLY A 429 -6.20 -29.83 70.66
C GLY A 429 -5.79 -30.23 72.09
N ASP A 430 -6.40 -29.64 73.11
CA ASP A 430 -6.04 -29.83 74.52
C ASP A 430 -7.25 -30.13 75.44
N GLY A 431 -8.35 -30.61 74.85
CA GLY A 431 -9.50 -31.21 75.56
C GLY A 431 -10.35 -30.24 76.41
N ARG A 432 -10.10 -28.93 76.32
CA ARG A 432 -10.85 -27.87 77.02
C ARG A 432 -11.64 -26.99 76.04
N ALA A 433 -12.49 -27.63 75.24
CA ALA A 433 -13.21 -27.00 74.14
C ALA A 433 -13.98 -25.72 74.55
N VAL A 434 -14.69 -25.76 75.69
CA VAL A 434 -15.48 -24.61 76.19
C VAL A 434 -14.60 -23.40 76.53
N GLU A 435 -13.44 -23.61 77.17
CA GLU A 435 -12.50 -22.53 77.51
C GLU A 435 -11.78 -22.00 76.27
N ASN A 436 -11.45 -22.89 75.33
CA ASN A 436 -10.73 -22.57 74.11
C ASN A 436 -11.61 -21.81 73.10
N VAL A 437 -12.92 -22.10 73.01
CA VAL A 437 -13.86 -21.29 72.23
C VAL A 437 -13.89 -19.85 72.72
N GLY A 438 -13.89 -19.62 74.04
CA GLY A 438 -13.80 -18.27 74.62
C GLY A 438 -12.52 -17.53 74.20
N LYS A 439 -11.38 -18.25 74.13
CA LYS A 439 -10.11 -17.69 73.65
C LYS A 439 -10.16 -17.36 72.16
N VAL A 440 -10.74 -18.22 71.32
CA VAL A 440 -10.89 -17.94 69.87
C VAL A 440 -11.82 -16.76 69.62
N LEU A 441 -12.96 -16.68 70.34
CA LEU A 441 -13.88 -15.54 70.24
C LEU A 441 -13.21 -14.21 70.60
N SER A 442 -12.30 -14.20 71.58
CA SER A 442 -11.53 -12.99 71.94
C SER A 442 -10.57 -12.50 70.84
N LEU A 443 -10.29 -13.32 69.82
CA LEU A 443 -9.48 -12.96 68.66
C LEU A 443 -10.30 -12.38 67.50
N ILE A 444 -11.64 -12.47 67.57
CA ILE A 444 -12.54 -12.05 66.50
C ILE A 444 -12.97 -10.59 66.73
N ASP A 445 -12.22 -9.69 66.11
CA ASP A 445 -12.57 -8.27 66.03
C ASP A 445 -13.01 -7.86 64.64
N GLY A 446 -14.03 -7.00 64.55
CA GLY A 446 -14.53 -6.48 63.28
C GLY A 446 -15.99 -6.05 63.37
N GLU A 447 -16.55 -5.73 62.21
CA GLU A 447 -17.97 -5.37 62.05
C GLU A 447 -18.89 -6.55 62.39
N GLU A 448 -20.10 -6.27 62.87
CA GLU A 448 -21.10 -7.28 63.27
C GLU A 448 -21.33 -8.34 62.18
N GLY A 449 -21.41 -7.93 60.91
CA GLY A 449 -21.60 -8.86 59.79
C GLY A 449 -20.45 -9.86 59.62
N PHE A 450 -19.20 -9.44 59.83
CA PHE A 450 -18.05 -10.33 59.80
C PHE A 450 -18.01 -11.25 61.03
N ARG A 451 -18.30 -10.70 62.22
CA ARG A 451 -18.36 -11.49 63.47
C ARG A 451 -19.39 -12.61 63.36
N ALA A 452 -20.61 -12.31 62.94
CA ALA A 452 -21.67 -13.30 62.75
C ALA A 452 -21.27 -14.40 61.75
N LYS A 453 -20.58 -14.03 60.66
CA LYS A 453 -20.09 -14.98 59.65
C LYS A 453 -19.07 -15.96 60.23
N VAL A 454 -18.09 -15.47 61.00
CA VAL A 454 -17.08 -16.32 61.65
C VAL A 454 -17.71 -17.18 62.76
N ILE A 455 -18.60 -16.60 63.58
CA ILE A 455 -19.29 -17.32 64.66
C ILE A 455 -20.16 -18.45 64.10
N ARG A 456 -20.93 -18.20 63.03
CA ARG A 456 -21.70 -19.24 62.33
C ARG A 456 -20.79 -20.37 61.86
N LYS A 457 -19.61 -20.04 61.34
CA LYS A 457 -18.64 -21.05 60.89
C LYS A 457 -18.08 -21.88 62.05
N ILE A 458 -17.79 -21.26 63.20
CA ILE A 458 -17.38 -21.97 64.42
C ILE A 458 -18.49 -22.89 64.90
N ARG A 459 -19.76 -22.43 64.89
CA ARG A 459 -20.92 -23.24 65.25
C ARG A 459 -21.03 -24.47 64.33
N GLU A 460 -20.90 -24.29 63.02
CA GLU A 460 -20.90 -25.39 62.03
C GLU A 460 -19.79 -26.43 62.28
N MET A 461 -18.59 -26.00 62.68
CA MET A 461 -17.48 -26.92 62.98
C MET A 461 -17.71 -27.68 64.29
N VAL A 462 -18.07 -26.98 65.36
CA VAL A 462 -18.20 -27.56 66.71
C VAL A 462 -19.39 -28.52 66.81
N SER A 463 -20.51 -28.23 66.13
CA SER A 463 -21.71 -29.09 66.18
C SER A 463 -21.50 -30.49 65.60
N ASN A 464 -20.43 -30.72 64.84
CA ASN A 464 -20.13 -32.02 64.24
C ASN A 464 -19.10 -32.86 65.03
N ASP A 465 -18.31 -32.23 65.92
CA ASP A 465 -17.07 -32.83 66.45
C ASP A 465 -16.96 -32.85 68.00
N VAL A 466 -18.00 -32.43 68.74
CA VAL A 466 -17.98 -32.33 70.22
C VAL A 466 -19.16 -33.07 70.88
N GLU A 467 -18.97 -33.60 72.09
CA GLU A 467 -20.01 -34.29 72.87
C GLU A 467 -21.22 -33.37 73.18
N GLU A 468 -22.43 -33.93 73.15
CA GLU A 468 -23.74 -33.22 73.27
C GLU A 468 -23.79 -32.20 74.43
N GLY A 469 -23.23 -32.54 75.60
CA GLY A 469 -23.27 -31.69 76.79
C GLY A 469 -22.31 -30.48 76.77
N ASP A 470 -21.23 -30.55 75.99
CA ASP A 470 -20.32 -29.42 75.77
C ASP A 470 -20.74 -28.60 74.54
N ALA A 471 -21.41 -29.22 73.56
CA ALA A 471 -22.02 -28.55 72.43
C ALA A 471 -23.09 -27.53 72.87
N GLU A 472 -23.97 -27.86 73.84
CA GLU A 472 -24.96 -26.92 74.38
C GLU A 472 -24.33 -25.71 75.07
N LYS A 473 -23.23 -25.91 75.82
CA LYS A 473 -22.50 -24.83 76.50
C LYS A 473 -21.79 -23.93 75.51
N ILE A 474 -21.18 -24.51 74.47
CA ILE A 474 -20.53 -23.76 73.40
C ILE A 474 -21.56 -22.98 72.59
N ASP A 475 -22.70 -23.57 72.25
CA ASP A 475 -23.75 -22.88 71.50
C ASP A 475 -24.31 -21.68 72.28
N LYS A 476 -24.45 -21.80 73.61
CA LYS A 476 -24.82 -20.67 74.47
C LYS A 476 -23.78 -19.55 74.42
N ILE A 477 -22.49 -19.88 74.52
CA ILE A 477 -21.39 -18.90 74.43
C ILE A 477 -21.36 -18.20 73.05
N LEU A 478 -21.63 -18.93 71.98
CA LEU A 478 -21.66 -18.39 70.61
C LEU A 478 -22.88 -17.48 70.38
N ARG A 479 -24.06 -17.80 70.96
CA ARG A 479 -25.24 -16.92 70.91
C ARG A 479 -25.08 -15.63 71.71
N ASP A 480 -24.35 -15.70 72.82
CA ASP A 480 -24.07 -14.52 73.66
C ASP A 480 -22.99 -13.60 73.01
N ALA A 481 -22.31 -14.07 71.96
CA ALA A 481 -21.24 -13.36 71.25
C ALA A 481 -21.61 -12.89 69.81
N GLU A 482 -22.71 -13.41 69.24
CA GLU A 482 -23.39 -12.87 68.05
C GLU A 482 -23.96 -11.47 68.35
#